data_AF-A0A2V5UP20-F1
#
_entry.id   AF-A0A2V5UP20-F1
#
_cell.length_a   1.000
_cell.length_b   1.000
_cell.length_c   1.000
_cell.angle_alpha   90.00
_cell.angle_beta   90.00
_cell.angle_gamma   90.00
#
_symmetry.space_group_name_H-M   'P 1'
#
loop_
_entity.id
_entity.type
_entity.pdbx_description
1 polymer ?
#
loop_
_entity_poly.entity_id
_entity_poly.type
_entity_poly.pdbx_seq_one_letter_code
_entity_poly.pdbx_strand_id
1 'polypeptide(L)' 'MNLGKLVFAQITQHLPLTTFRRCVARYGGGHKVKSFSCLDHYLCMAFAQLTYRESLRDIEACLRAQAGKLYH' A
#
# COMPACT_ATOMS: atom_id res chain seq x y z
N MET A 1 -8.23 2.51 21.44
CA MET A 1 -8.26 3.34 20.22
C MET A 1 -6.97 4.14 20.18
N ASN A 2 -6.22 4.11 19.08
CA ASN A 2 -5.01 4.92 18.97
C ASN A 2 -5.44 6.39 18.80
N LEU A 3 -5.03 7.28 19.69
CA LEU A 3 -5.32 8.72 19.63
C LEU A 3 -4.58 9.47 18.50
N GLY A 4 -4.08 8.77 17.48
CA GLY A 4 -3.27 9.37 16.41
C GLY A 4 -3.22 8.53 15.11
N LYS A 5 -2.55 9.07 14.08
CA LYS A 5 -2.34 8.39 12.79
C LYS A 5 -1.55 7.09 12.99
N LEU A 6 -1.94 6.03 12.27
CA LEU A 6 -1.21 4.76 12.26
C LEU A 6 0.27 4.98 11.89
N VAL A 7 1.19 4.21 12.49
CA VAL A 7 2.63 4.27 12.19
C VAL A 7 2.88 4.14 10.68
N PHE A 8 2.19 3.21 10.03
CA PHE A 8 2.29 3.04 8.57
C PHE A 8 1.90 4.31 7.80
N ALA A 9 0.86 5.03 8.25
CA ALA A 9 0.42 6.29 7.64
C ALA A 9 1.39 7.46 7.91
N GLN A 10 2.28 7.35 8.89
CA GLN A 10 3.35 8.32 9.12
C GLN A 10 4.54 8.02 8.20
N ILE A 11 4.94 6.75 8.10
CA ILE A 11 6.02 6.31 7.20
C ILE A 11 5.69 6.67 5.74
N THR A 12 4.46 6.42 5.29
CA THR A 12 4.06 6.67 3.89
C THR A 12 3.99 8.16 3.54
N GLN A 13 4.00 9.08 4.51
CA GLN A 13 4.12 10.53 4.23
C GLN A 13 5.48 10.90 3.64
N HIS A 14 6.51 10.08 3.88
CA HIS A 14 7.84 10.29 3.32
C HIS A 14 8.00 9.69 1.91
N LEU A 15 6.97 9.04 1.36
CA LEU A 15 7.00 8.50 0.01
C LEU A 15 7.06 9.65 -1.01
N PRO A 16 8.04 9.69 -1.92
CA PRO A 16 8.07 10.67 -3.01
C PRO A 16 6.97 10.38 -4.06
N LEU A 17 5.72 10.68 -3.74
CA LEU A 17 4.53 10.39 -4.54
C LEU A 17 4.59 11.00 -5.95
N THR A 18 5.22 12.17 -6.09
CA THR A 18 5.41 12.83 -7.39
C THR A 18 6.29 11.99 -8.31
N THR A 19 7.44 11.52 -7.82
CA THR A 19 8.35 10.63 -8.54
C THR A 19 7.69 9.29 -8.82
N PHE A 20 7.00 8.71 -7.84
CA PHE A 20 6.26 7.45 -8.00
C PHE A 20 5.23 7.54 -9.14
N ARG A 21 4.39 8.57 -9.14
CA ARG A 21 3.37 8.80 -10.18
C ARG A 21 4.01 9.00 -11.56
N ARG A 22 5.15 9.69 -11.63
CA ARG A 22 5.92 9.84 -12.88
C ARG A 22 6.38 8.48 -13.42
N CYS A 23 6.85 7.59 -12.56
CA CYS A 23 7.23 6.23 -12.95
C CYS A 23 6.01 5.43 -13.43
N VAL A 24 4.90 5.46 -12.69
CA VAL A 24 3.65 4.76 -13.10
C VAL A 24 3.19 5.23 -14.47
N ALA A 25 3.20 6.54 -14.73
CA ALA A 25 2.84 7.11 -16.02
C ALA A 25 3.83 6.69 -17.13
N ARG A 26 5.15 6.79 -16.86
CA ARG A 26 6.21 6.42 -17.82
C ARG A 26 6.10 4.97 -18.31
N TYR A 27 5.76 4.05 -17.41
CA TYR A 27 5.68 2.61 -17.72
C TYR A 27 4.25 2.12 -17.98
N GLY A 28 3.26 3.03 -18.06
CA GLY A 28 1.87 2.66 -18.31
C GLY A 28 1.25 1.76 -17.23
N GLY A 29 1.71 1.85 -15.98
CA GLY A 29 1.31 0.93 -14.91
C GLY A 29 -0.19 0.96 -14.58
N GLY A 30 -0.88 2.05 -14.89
CA GLY A 30 -2.34 2.19 -14.74
C GLY A 30 -3.17 1.62 -15.90
N HIS A 31 -2.55 1.06 -16.94
CA HIS A 31 -3.28 0.59 -18.12
C HIS A 31 -4.23 -0.56 -17.76
N LYS A 32 -5.53 -0.40 -18.05
CA LYS A 32 -6.61 -1.38 -17.79
C LYS A 32 -6.82 -1.74 -16.30
N VAL A 33 -6.25 -0.98 -15.36
CA VAL A 33 -6.53 -1.16 -13.93
C VAL A 33 -7.97 -0.73 -13.65
N LYS A 34 -8.78 -1.64 -13.07
CA LYS A 34 -10.18 -1.36 -12.68
C LYS A 34 -10.32 -1.08 -11.19
N SER A 35 -9.59 -1.82 -10.37
CA SER A 35 -9.44 -1.70 -8.93
C SER A 35 -8.01 -2.05 -8.57
N PHE A 36 -7.57 -1.69 -7.36
CA PHE A 36 -6.21 -1.96 -6.88
C PHE A 36 -5.14 -1.26 -7.73
N SER A 37 -4.99 0.05 -7.51
CA SER A 37 -4.04 0.90 -8.22
C SER A 37 -2.58 0.49 -7.98
N CYS A 38 -1.66 0.98 -8.81
CA CYS A 38 -0.23 0.79 -8.54
C CYS A 38 0.18 1.32 -7.15
N LEU A 39 -0.48 2.37 -6.67
CA LEU A 39 -0.22 2.90 -5.34
C LEU A 39 -0.72 1.93 -4.26
N ASP A 40 -1.91 1.36 -4.43
CA ASP A 40 -2.44 0.36 -3.49
C ASP A 40 -1.52 -0.86 -3.42
N HIS A 41 -1.08 -1.35 -4.58
CA HIS A 41 -0.12 -2.45 -4.66
C HIS A 41 1.21 -2.08 -3.97
N TYR A 42 1.76 -0.90 -4.24
CA TYR A 42 2.98 -0.43 -3.60
C TYR A 42 2.83 -0.39 -2.07
N LEU A 43 1.73 0.15 -1.55
CA LEU A 43 1.46 0.24 -0.12
C LEU A 43 1.30 -1.15 0.51
N CYS A 44 0.59 -2.08 -0.13
CA CYS A 44 0.48 -3.46 0.34
C CYS A 44 1.86 -4.14 0.44
N MET A 45 2.71 -3.97 -0.58
CA MET A 45 4.06 -4.54 -0.57
C MET A 45 4.96 -3.88 0.47
N ALA A 46 4.91 -2.56 0.61
CA ALA A 46 5.66 -1.84 1.64
C ALA A 46 5.25 -2.30 3.05
N PHE A 47 3.94 -2.45 3.31
CA PHE A 47 3.44 -2.99 4.57
C PHE A 47 3.94 -4.41 4.81
N ALA A 48 3.89 -5.27 3.80
CA ALA A 48 4.36 -6.65 3.88
C ALA A 48 5.84 -6.73 4.26
N GLN A 49 6.68 -5.92 3.61
CA GLN A 49 8.12 -5.86 3.91
C GLN A 49 8.39 -5.36 5.34
N LEU A 50 7.70 -4.30 5.79
CA LEU A 50 7.87 -3.75 7.13
C LEU A 50 7.36 -4.67 8.25
N THR A 51 6.44 -5.59 7.93
CA THR A 51 5.84 -6.53 8.90
C THR A 51 6.33 -7.96 8.74
N TYR A 52 7.39 -8.16 7.95
CA TYR A 52 8.04 -9.44 7.69
C TYR A 52 7.06 -10.54 7.22
N ARG A 53 6.13 -10.20 6.33
CA ARG A 53 5.23 -11.20 5.72
C ARG A 53 6.02 -12.02 4.68
N GLU A 54 5.94 -13.34 4.78
CA GLU A 54 6.75 -14.25 3.95
C GLU A 54 6.02 -14.75 2.70
N SER A 55 4.70 -14.53 2.57
CA SER A 55 3.93 -15.01 1.42
C SER A 55 2.77 -14.08 1.06
N LEU A 56 2.33 -14.14 -0.21
CA LEU A 56 1.13 -13.41 -0.67
C LEU A 56 -0.13 -13.78 0.14
N ARG A 57 -0.25 -15.04 0.55
CA ARG A 57 -1.36 -15.51 1.39
C ARG A 57 -1.34 -14.85 2.77
N ASP A 58 -0.16 -14.76 3.39
CA ASP A 58 0.00 -14.11 4.70
C ASP A 58 -0.30 -12.60 4.61
N ILE A 59 0.12 -11.96 3.52
CA ILE A 59 -0.21 -10.56 3.22
C ILE A 59 -1.73 -10.37 3.10
N GLU A 60 -2.40 -11.18 2.27
CA GLU A 60 -3.85 -11.10 2.07
C GLU A 60 -4.63 -11.36 3.37
N ALA A 61 -4.27 -12.41 4.10
CA ALA A 61 -4.93 -12.77 5.36
C ALA A 61 -4.81 -11.64 6.39
N CYS A 62 -3.62 -11.06 6.53
CA CYS A 62 -3.37 -9.95 7.43
C CYS A 62 -4.17 -8.68 7.05
N LEU A 63 -4.13 -8.29 5.77
CA LEU A 63 -4.86 -7.12 5.29
C LEU A 63 -6.38 -7.30 5.40
N ARG A 64 -6.89 -8.50 5.07
CA ARG A 64 -8.33 -8.81 5.18
C ARG A 64 -8.80 -8.80 6.64
N ALA A 65 -8.02 -9.35 7.56
CA ALA A 65 -8.33 -9.27 8.99
C ALA A 65 -8.38 -7.82 9.49
N GLN A 66 -7.69 -6.91 8.79
CA GLN A 66 -7.63 -5.50 9.13
C GLN A 66 -8.49 -4.59 8.23
N ALA A 67 -9.45 -5.16 7.48
CA ALA A 67 -10.26 -4.45 6.49
C ALA A 67 -10.85 -3.12 7.00
N GLY A 68 -11.34 -3.07 8.24
CA GLY A 68 -11.90 -1.85 8.84
C GLY A 68 -10.89 -0.72 9.14
N LYS A 69 -9.59 -0.93 8.91
CA LYS A 69 -8.54 0.11 8.99
C LYS A 69 -7.84 0.34 7.65
N LEU A 70 -8.21 -0.40 6.61
CA LEU A 70 -7.71 -0.12 5.26
C LEU A 70 -8.31 1.20 4.78
N TYR A 71 -7.55 1.93 3.98
CA TYR A 71 -7.98 3.21 3.42
C TYR A 71 -9.31 3.02 2.67
N HIS A 72 -10.31 3.79 3.07
CA HIS A 72 -11.47 4.15 2.28
C HIS A 72 -11.39 5.64 2.00
#